data_AF-A0A378TZU2-F1
#
_entry.id   AF-A0A378TZU2-F1
#
_cell.length_a   1.000
_cell.length_b   1.000
_cell.length_c   1.000
_cell.angle_alpha   90.00
_cell.angle_beta   90.00
_cell.angle_gamma   90.00
#
_symmetry.space_group_name_H-M   'P 1'
#
loop_
_entity.id
_entity.type
_entity.pdbx_description
1 polymer ?
#
loop_
_entity_poly.entity_id
_entity_poly.type
_entity_poly.pdbx_seq_one_letter_code
_entity_poly.pdbx_strand_id
1 'polypeptide(L)'
;MQNQQNDYRHHAPSNNGQYYQQQPQPIQGTNALAISSLVCGIIGWIIPILFALLAIIFGHVARSQIKRSGQGGAGLALAGLILGYIQFVIMSIGILAAIALPAYHDYVIRSKWVEADVYLVQARDKLAKRIAADKNNAIIINIPAEEMNIPGMEKHWNEFTVENGVLHAQLNPKSQLYPLIKSTNLSVTPQVMKDSIVWECQFEQQMRQSQMPKSCTTDGNITSL
;
A
#
# COMPACT_ATOMS: atom_id res chain seq x y z
N MET A 1 -28.11 114.06 -32.17
CA MET A 1 -28.67 112.74 -31.78
C MET A 1 -27.71 111.69 -32.31
N GLN A 2 -26.82 111.19 -31.45
CA GLN A 2 -25.86 110.14 -31.77
C GLN A 2 -25.94 109.10 -30.66
N ASN A 3 -25.94 107.84 -31.10
CA ASN A 3 -25.44 106.66 -30.40
C ASN A 3 -26.27 106.16 -29.19
N GLN A 4 -26.37 104.86 -28.94
CA GLN A 4 -25.37 103.83 -29.23
C GLN A 4 -25.99 102.43 -29.24
N GLN A 5 -25.41 101.59 -30.10
CA GLN A 5 -25.72 100.19 -30.33
C GLN A 5 -25.59 99.32 -29.08
N ASN A 6 -26.54 98.38 -28.93
CA ASN A 6 -26.53 97.35 -27.89
C ASN A 6 -25.40 96.33 -28.17
N ASP A 7 -24.43 96.29 -27.27
CA ASP A 7 -23.29 95.39 -27.23
C ASP A 7 -23.67 94.10 -26.49
N TYR A 8 -23.92 93.03 -27.25
CA TYR A 8 -24.17 91.69 -26.71
C TYR A 8 -22.85 91.08 -26.22
N ARG A 9 -22.47 91.38 -24.97
CA ARG A 9 -21.33 90.73 -24.32
C ARG A 9 -21.67 89.29 -23.94
N HIS A 10 -21.08 88.35 -24.67
CA HIS A 10 -20.89 86.97 -24.24
C HIS A 10 -20.06 86.91 -22.95
N HIS A 11 -20.70 86.65 -21.81
CA HIS A 11 -20.02 86.13 -20.63
C HIS A 11 -19.68 84.65 -20.84
N ALA A 12 -18.39 84.35 -21.01
CA ALA A 12 -17.86 82.99 -21.02
C ALA A 12 -17.81 82.43 -19.58
N PRO A 13 -18.19 81.17 -19.34
CA PRO A 13 -18.05 80.57 -18.02
C PRO A 13 -16.56 80.39 -17.67
N SER A 14 -16.19 80.85 -16.48
CA SER A 14 -14.88 80.65 -15.85
C SER A 14 -14.61 79.15 -15.68
N ASN A 15 -13.87 78.56 -16.62
CA ASN A 15 -13.41 77.18 -16.54
C ASN A 15 -12.22 77.12 -15.57
N ASN A 16 -12.50 76.97 -14.29
CA ASN A 16 -11.51 76.58 -13.30
C ASN A 16 -11.03 75.17 -13.66
N GLY A 17 -9.93 75.09 -14.39
CA GLY A 17 -9.25 73.85 -14.75
C GLY A 17 -8.80 73.10 -13.50
N GLN A 18 -9.70 72.29 -12.95
CA GLN A 18 -9.37 71.18 -12.08
C GLN A 18 -8.61 70.18 -12.95
N TYR A 19 -7.28 70.24 -12.91
CA TYR A 19 -6.42 69.19 -13.39
C TYR A 19 -6.70 67.95 -12.55
N TYR A 20 -7.61 67.09 -13.02
CA TYR A 20 -7.68 65.72 -12.53
C TYR A 20 -6.35 65.06 -12.88
N GLN A 21 -5.45 64.95 -11.91
CA GLN A 21 -4.38 63.98 -11.99
C GLN A 21 -5.04 62.60 -12.03
N GLN A 22 -5.10 62.02 -13.23
CA GLN A 22 -5.36 60.59 -13.38
C GLN A 22 -4.18 59.86 -12.75
N GLN A 23 -4.32 59.51 -11.48
CA GLN A 23 -3.41 58.62 -10.79
C GLN A 23 -3.50 57.25 -11.50
N PRO A 24 -2.38 56.68 -11.99
CA PRO A 24 -2.40 55.37 -12.63
C PRO A 24 -3.04 54.37 -11.67
N GLN A 25 -4.16 53.77 -12.08
CA GLN A 25 -4.74 52.65 -11.35
C GLN A 25 -3.66 51.55 -11.29
N PRO A 26 -3.18 51.12 -10.11
CA PRO A 26 -2.20 50.05 -10.04
C PRO A 26 -2.85 48.81 -10.65
N ILE A 27 -2.28 48.33 -11.75
CA ILE A 27 -2.66 47.08 -12.40
C ILE A 27 -2.45 46.00 -11.34
N GLN A 28 -3.52 45.54 -10.69
CA GLN A 28 -3.43 44.52 -9.65
C GLN A 28 -3.13 43.17 -10.31
N GLY A 29 -1.85 42.93 -10.59
CA GLY A 29 -1.37 41.67 -11.15
C GLY A 29 -1.73 40.49 -10.25
N THR A 30 -2.07 39.36 -10.86
CA THR A 30 -2.34 38.09 -10.17
C THR A 30 -1.08 37.63 -9.44
N ASN A 31 -1.22 37.28 -8.16
CA ASN A 31 -0.07 36.95 -7.33
C ASN A 31 0.63 35.68 -7.85
N ALA A 32 1.90 35.77 -8.23
CA ALA A 32 2.69 34.65 -8.79
C ALA A 32 2.73 33.44 -7.84
N LEU A 33 2.54 33.67 -6.54
CA LEU A 33 2.44 32.62 -5.52
C LEU A 33 1.13 31.82 -5.59
N ALA A 34 0.04 32.41 -6.07
CA ALA A 34 -1.21 31.68 -6.30
C ALA A 34 -1.04 30.73 -7.49
N ILE A 35 -0.38 31.19 -8.55
CA ILE A 35 -0.06 30.40 -9.73
C ILE A 35 0.93 29.29 -9.37
N SER A 36 1.99 29.59 -8.62
CA SER A 36 2.94 28.57 -8.19
C SER A 36 2.32 27.55 -7.22
N SER A 37 1.34 27.93 -6.39
CA SER A 37 0.58 26.97 -5.56
C SER A 37 -0.27 26.01 -6.39
N LEU A 38 -0.89 26.51 -7.48
CA LEU A 38 -1.68 25.69 -8.40
C LEU A 38 -0.77 24.75 -9.20
N VAL A 39 0.36 25.27 -9.69
CA VAL A 39 1.36 24.47 -10.42
C VAL A 39 2.01 23.42 -9.51
N CYS A 40 2.36 23.75 -8.26
CA CYS A 40 2.87 22.76 -7.30
C CYS A 40 1.81 21.71 -6.92
N GLY A 41 0.54 22.10 -6.83
CA GLY A 41 -0.56 21.17 -6.61
C GLY A 41 -0.72 20.16 -7.75
N ILE A 42 -0.52 20.60 -8.99
CA ILE A 42 -0.60 19.74 -10.20
C ILE A 42 0.67 18.89 -10.36
N ILE A 43 1.87 19.45 -10.13
CA ILE A 43 3.14 18.73 -10.24
C ILE A 43 3.35 17.74 -9.07
N GLY A 44 2.77 18.02 -7.90
CA GLY A 44 2.77 17.10 -6.76
C GLY A 44 2.10 15.75 -7.04
N TRP A 45 1.34 15.64 -8.13
CA TRP A 45 0.79 14.37 -8.63
C TRP A 45 1.83 13.49 -9.34
N ILE A 46 2.91 14.07 -9.86
CA ILE A 46 3.93 13.36 -10.64
C ILE A 46 5.11 12.91 -9.75
N ILE A 47 5.46 13.67 -8.70
CA ILE A 47 6.59 13.35 -7.80
C ILE A 47 6.17 13.47 -6.32
N PRO A 48 5.63 12.42 -5.69
CA PRO A 48 4.87 12.53 -4.44
C PRO A 48 5.71 12.75 -3.15
N ILE A 49 6.96 12.28 -3.08
CA ILE A 49 7.69 12.20 -1.80
C ILE A 49 8.26 13.56 -1.36
N LEU A 50 8.81 14.37 -2.28
CA LEU A 50 9.39 15.68 -1.94
C LEU A 50 8.37 16.82 -1.94
N PHE A 51 7.29 16.71 -2.72
CA PHE A 51 6.32 17.80 -2.90
C PHE A 51 5.27 17.91 -1.80
N ALA A 52 5.01 16.86 -1.02
CA ALA A 52 4.01 16.91 0.06
C ALA A 52 4.37 17.95 1.14
N LEU A 53 5.64 18.00 1.56
CA LEU A 53 6.12 18.97 2.55
C LEU A 53 6.17 20.40 1.98
N LEU A 54 6.65 20.58 0.74
CA LEU A 54 6.71 21.89 0.11
C LEU A 54 5.30 22.46 -0.15
N ALA A 55 4.34 21.64 -0.57
CA ALA A 55 2.96 22.08 -0.85
C ALA A 55 2.24 22.64 0.39
N ILE A 56 2.44 22.03 1.56
CA ILE A 56 1.84 22.49 2.82
C ILE A 56 2.39 23.86 3.23
N ILE A 57 3.73 24.02 3.14
CA ILE A 57 4.43 25.27 3.49
C ILE A 57 4.05 26.39 2.52
N PHE A 58 4.12 26.14 1.20
CA PHE A 58 3.75 27.13 0.20
C PHE A 58 2.27 27.50 0.25
N GLY A 59 1.37 26.57 0.58
CA GLY A 59 -0.06 26.84 0.75
C GLY A 59 -0.37 27.80 1.91
N HIS A 60 0.33 27.67 3.04
CA HIS A 60 0.17 28.60 4.17
C HIS A 60 0.77 29.98 3.88
N VAL A 61 1.93 30.03 3.24
CA VAL A 61 2.60 31.29 2.87
C VAL A 61 1.81 32.07 1.82
N ALA A 62 1.26 31.40 0.80
CA ALA A 62 0.44 32.04 -0.23
C ALA A 62 -0.82 32.70 0.36
N ARG A 63 -1.49 32.04 1.31
CA ARG A 63 -2.67 32.59 2.00
C ARG A 63 -2.33 33.81 2.87
N SER A 64 -1.18 33.80 3.53
CA SER A 64 -0.70 34.94 4.32
C SER A 64 -0.33 36.14 3.45
N GLN A 65 0.18 35.92 2.22
CA GLN A 65 0.54 37.01 1.31
C GLN A 65 -0.69 37.64 0.64
N ILE A 66 -1.68 36.84 0.20
CA ILE A 66 -2.91 37.37 -0.43
C ILE A 66 -3.73 38.20 0.56
N LYS A 67 -3.78 37.81 1.84
CA LYS A 67 -4.45 38.60 2.89
C LYS A 67 -3.76 39.94 3.18
N ARG A 68 -2.45 40.06 2.93
CA ARG A 68 -1.66 41.27 3.23
C ARG A 68 -1.50 42.20 2.03
N SER A 69 -1.44 41.68 0.80
CA SER A 69 -1.16 42.47 -0.40
C SER A 69 -2.39 42.98 -1.15
N GLY A 70 -3.60 42.45 -0.87
CA GLY A 70 -4.84 42.87 -1.54
C GLY A 70 -4.89 42.54 -3.04
N GLN A 71 -3.99 41.68 -3.53
CA GLN A 71 -3.91 41.29 -4.95
C GLN A 71 -5.00 40.27 -5.33
N GLY A 72 -5.42 40.29 -6.60
CA GLY A 72 -6.35 39.32 -7.18
C GLY A 72 -5.78 37.89 -7.23
N GLY A 73 -6.65 36.88 -7.28
CA GLY A 73 -6.27 35.47 -7.32
C GLY A 73 -6.62 34.66 -6.07
N ALA A 74 -7.43 35.21 -5.16
CA ALA A 74 -7.91 34.50 -3.96
C ALA A 74 -8.63 33.18 -4.30
N GLY A 75 -9.41 33.14 -5.40
CA GLY A 75 -10.06 31.92 -5.90
C GLY A 75 -9.07 30.85 -6.38
N LEU A 76 -8.00 31.25 -7.09
CA LEU A 76 -6.94 30.33 -7.50
C LEU A 76 -6.19 29.76 -6.29
N ALA A 77 -5.88 30.60 -5.30
CA ALA A 77 -5.21 30.16 -4.09
C ALA A 77 -6.08 29.22 -3.25
N LEU A 78 -7.39 29.46 -3.19
CA LEU A 78 -8.33 28.54 -2.55
C LEU A 78 -8.41 27.21 -3.29
N ALA A 79 -8.49 27.22 -4.62
CA ALA A 79 -8.50 26.01 -5.44
C ALA A 79 -7.22 25.18 -5.26
N GLY A 80 -6.04 25.81 -5.29
CA GLY A 80 -4.76 25.13 -5.02
C GLY A 80 -4.69 24.53 -3.62
N LEU A 81 -5.23 25.22 -2.61
CA LEU A 81 -5.28 24.72 -1.24
C LEU A 81 -6.25 23.53 -1.09
N ILE A 82 -7.43 23.58 -1.71
CA ILE A 82 -8.40 22.47 -1.70
C ILE A 82 -7.79 21.24 -2.38
N LEU A 83 -7.18 21.41 -3.56
CA LEU A 83 -6.49 20.33 -4.26
C LEU A 83 -5.35 19.74 -3.42
N GLY A 84 -4.59 20.58 -2.71
CA GLY A 84 -3.56 20.14 -1.77
C GLY A 84 -4.11 19.29 -0.62
N TYR A 85 -5.22 19.69 0.01
CA TYR A 85 -5.86 18.90 1.06
C TYR A 85 -6.42 17.57 0.56
N ILE A 86 -7.09 17.57 -0.60
CA ILE A 86 -7.60 16.34 -1.21
C ILE A 86 -6.44 15.37 -1.48
N GLN A 87 -5.36 15.87 -2.08
CA GLN A 87 -4.15 15.08 -2.34
C GLN A 87 -3.53 14.55 -1.05
N PHE A 88 -3.44 15.37 0.00
CA PHE A 88 -2.93 14.95 1.30
C PHE A 88 -3.75 13.82 1.92
N VAL A 89 -5.08 13.92 1.87
CA VAL A 89 -5.98 12.87 2.38
C VAL A 89 -5.83 11.58 1.59
N ILE A 90 -5.85 11.64 0.25
CA ILE A 90 -5.69 10.47 -0.61
C ILE A 90 -4.33 9.80 -0.36
N MET A 91 -3.25 10.59 -0.29
CA MET A 91 -1.91 10.07 -0.02
C MET A 91 -1.81 9.42 1.36
N SER A 92 -2.40 10.05 2.39
CA SER A 92 -2.40 9.51 3.75
C SER A 92 -3.10 8.15 3.82
N ILE A 93 -4.26 8.02 3.18
CA ILE A 93 -4.98 6.74 3.08
C ILE A 93 -4.15 5.72 2.29
N GLY A 94 -3.55 6.14 1.17
CA GLY A 94 -2.70 5.28 0.34
C GLY A 94 -1.49 4.71 1.09
N ILE A 95 -0.81 5.54 1.89
CA ILE A 95 0.32 5.10 2.72
C ILE A 95 -0.14 4.09 3.78
N LEU A 96 -1.24 4.36 4.47
CA LEU A 96 -1.80 3.43 5.45
C LEU A 96 -2.16 2.08 4.82
N ALA A 97 -2.82 2.10 3.65
CA ALA A 97 -3.14 0.90 2.90
C ALA A 97 -1.87 0.15 2.44
N ALA A 98 -0.87 0.87 1.93
CA ALA A 98 0.39 0.27 1.47
C ALA A 98 1.14 -0.47 2.59
N ILE A 99 1.03 -0.01 3.84
CA ILE A 99 1.63 -0.67 5.01
C ILE A 99 0.71 -1.78 5.54
N ALA A 100 -0.60 -1.54 5.62
CA ALA A 100 -1.55 -2.46 6.22
C ALA A 100 -1.83 -3.70 5.36
N LEU A 101 -1.94 -3.55 4.03
CA LEU A 101 -2.25 -4.64 3.11
C LEU A 101 -1.21 -5.78 3.13
N PRO A 102 0.11 -5.56 2.99
CA PRO A 102 1.08 -6.66 3.01
C PRO A 102 1.08 -7.38 4.37
N ALA A 103 0.90 -6.66 5.48
CA ALA A 103 0.78 -7.26 6.80
C ALA A 103 -0.51 -8.11 6.93
N TYR A 104 -1.63 -7.64 6.36
CA TYR A 104 -2.88 -8.37 6.33
C TYR A 104 -2.79 -9.65 5.50
N HIS A 105 -2.17 -9.60 4.32
CA HIS A 105 -1.95 -10.80 3.49
C HIS A 105 -1.12 -11.86 4.22
N ASP A 106 -0.01 -11.47 4.83
CA ASP A 106 0.83 -12.39 5.61
C ASP A 106 0.07 -12.98 6.80
N TYR A 107 -0.74 -12.17 7.49
CA TYR A 107 -1.58 -12.62 8.59
C TYR A 107 -2.61 -13.68 8.16
N VAL A 108 -3.33 -13.43 7.06
CA VAL A 108 -4.35 -14.37 6.56
C VAL A 108 -3.72 -15.68 6.12
N ILE A 109 -2.61 -15.64 5.38
CA ILE A 109 -1.87 -16.84 4.94
C ILE A 109 -1.51 -17.71 6.16
N ARG A 110 -0.93 -17.10 7.19
CA ARG A 110 -0.55 -17.82 8.40
C ARG A 110 -1.76 -18.42 9.12
N SER A 111 -2.87 -17.69 9.22
CA SER A 111 -4.09 -18.19 9.86
C SER A 111 -4.64 -19.45 9.18
N LYS A 112 -4.60 -19.48 7.84
CA LYS A 112 -5.10 -20.60 7.05
C LYS A 112 -4.16 -21.79 7.07
N TRP A 113 -2.86 -21.54 7.15
CA TRP A 113 -1.87 -22.59 7.39
C TRP A 113 -2.11 -23.32 8.71
N VAL A 114 -2.51 -22.63 9.79
CA VAL A 114 -2.83 -23.30 11.06
C VAL A 114 -3.97 -24.30 10.91
N GLU A 115 -5.01 -24.00 10.12
CA GLU A 115 -6.10 -24.94 9.86
C GLU A 115 -5.61 -26.20 9.10
N ALA A 116 -4.76 -26.02 8.08
CA ALA A 116 -4.23 -27.12 7.28
C ALA A 116 -3.15 -27.93 8.01
N ASP A 117 -2.35 -27.26 8.84
CA ASP A 117 -1.23 -27.83 9.59
C ASP A 117 -1.68 -28.85 10.63
N VAL A 118 -2.89 -28.69 11.19
CA VAL A 118 -3.48 -29.68 12.11
C VAL A 118 -3.51 -31.08 11.48
N TYR A 119 -3.83 -31.19 10.19
CA TYR A 119 -3.83 -32.46 9.48
C TYR A 119 -2.41 -32.95 9.16
N LEU A 120 -1.50 -32.03 8.82
CA LEU A 120 -0.10 -32.35 8.54
C LEU A 120 0.61 -32.91 9.78
N VAL A 121 0.36 -32.33 10.96
CA VAL A 121 0.89 -32.81 12.24
C VAL A 121 0.38 -34.22 12.56
N GLN A 122 -0.89 -34.51 12.27
CA GLN A 122 -1.44 -35.87 12.42
C GLN A 122 -0.79 -36.87 11.46
N ALA A 123 -0.54 -36.48 10.21
CA ALA A 123 0.19 -37.29 9.24
C ALA A 123 1.64 -37.56 9.71
N ARG A 124 2.33 -36.54 10.22
CA ARG A 124 3.67 -36.65 10.81
C ARG A 124 3.70 -37.60 12.00
N ASP A 125 2.70 -37.57 12.89
CA ASP A 125 2.60 -38.48 14.04
C ASP A 125 2.41 -39.95 13.60
N LYS A 126 1.56 -40.20 12.59
CA LYS A 126 1.42 -41.54 11.99
C LYS A 126 2.76 -42.05 11.44
N LEU A 127 3.48 -41.21 10.70
CA LEU A 127 4.77 -41.54 10.13
C LEU A 127 5.84 -41.72 11.23
N ALA A 128 5.89 -40.86 12.24
CA ALA A 128 6.82 -40.95 13.36
C ALA A 128 6.64 -42.27 14.12
N LYS A 129 5.39 -42.71 14.37
CA LYS A 129 5.10 -44.00 14.99
C LYS A 129 5.60 -45.18 14.16
N ARG A 130 5.49 -45.10 12.83
CA ARG A 130 6.03 -46.11 11.90
C ARG A 130 7.55 -46.16 11.94
N ILE A 131 8.20 -45.00 11.89
CA ILE A 131 9.67 -44.87 12.00
C ILE A 131 10.16 -45.43 13.34
N ALA A 132 9.51 -45.07 14.45
CA ALA A 132 9.88 -45.55 15.78
C ALA A 132 9.64 -47.05 15.98
N ALA A 133 8.69 -47.65 15.25
CA ALA A 133 8.43 -49.09 15.28
C ALA A 133 9.44 -49.89 14.43
N ASP A 134 10.12 -49.25 13.46
CA ASP A 134 11.11 -49.92 12.62
C ASP A 134 12.43 -50.11 13.38
N LYS A 135 12.73 -51.37 13.72
CA LYS A 135 13.96 -51.75 14.44
C LYS A 135 15.21 -51.67 13.56
N ASN A 136 15.06 -51.66 12.24
CA ASN A 136 16.18 -51.69 11.31
C ASN A 136 16.64 -50.28 10.89
N ASN A 137 15.97 -49.23 11.38
CA ASN A 137 16.21 -47.82 11.05
C ASN A 137 16.35 -47.58 9.53
N ALA A 138 15.56 -48.31 8.75
CA ALA A 138 15.54 -48.18 7.31
C ALA A 138 14.58 -47.01 7.00
N ILE A 139 15.14 -45.83 6.71
CA ILE A 139 14.38 -44.66 6.24
C ILE A 139 13.96 -44.88 4.77
N ILE A 140 13.38 -46.05 4.47
CA ILE A 140 12.77 -46.40 3.21
C ILE A 140 11.39 -46.95 3.56
N ILE A 141 10.55 -46.06 4.09
CA ILE A 141 9.15 -46.34 4.39
C ILE A 141 8.33 -45.74 3.25
N ASN A 142 7.54 -46.59 2.59
CA ASN A 142 6.55 -46.16 1.61
C ASN A 142 5.16 -46.38 2.19
N ILE A 143 4.36 -45.32 2.27
CA ILE A 143 2.98 -45.39 2.76
C ILE A 143 2.07 -44.84 1.67
N PRO A 144 1.14 -45.66 1.13
CA PRO A 144 0.21 -45.19 0.11
C PRO A 144 -0.81 -44.21 0.70
N ALA A 145 -1.38 -43.36 -0.16
CA ALA A 145 -2.33 -42.32 0.23
C ALA A 145 -3.53 -42.84 1.05
N GLU A 146 -3.98 -44.06 0.76
CA GLU A 146 -5.13 -44.70 1.43
C GLU A 146 -4.93 -44.83 2.96
N GLU A 147 -3.72 -45.18 3.40
CA GLU A 147 -3.41 -45.39 4.83
C GLU A 147 -3.13 -44.04 5.54
N MET A 148 -2.67 -43.05 4.78
CA MET A 148 -2.41 -41.70 5.25
C MET A 148 -3.66 -40.82 5.27
N ASN A 149 -4.82 -41.33 4.84
CA ASN A 149 -6.07 -40.58 4.86
C ASN A 149 -6.44 -40.14 6.29
N ILE A 150 -6.82 -38.88 6.43
CA ILE A 150 -7.24 -38.26 7.68
C ILE A 150 -8.62 -37.63 7.45
N PRO A 151 -9.66 -38.00 8.22
CA PRO A 151 -11.00 -37.45 8.03
C PRO A 151 -11.02 -35.91 8.08
N GLY A 152 -11.60 -35.26 7.07
CA GLY A 152 -11.75 -33.81 7.00
C GLY A 152 -10.57 -33.08 6.35
N MET A 153 -9.49 -33.80 5.98
CA MET A 153 -8.32 -33.20 5.33
C MET A 153 -8.64 -32.67 3.92
N GLU A 154 -9.65 -33.22 3.25
CA GLU A 154 -10.00 -32.94 1.85
C GLU A 154 -10.33 -31.46 1.58
N LYS A 155 -10.68 -30.71 2.63
CA LYS A 155 -10.92 -29.27 2.56
C LYS A 155 -9.65 -28.47 2.25
N HIS A 156 -8.48 -28.98 2.65
CA HIS A 156 -7.20 -28.29 2.55
C HIS A 156 -6.17 -29.07 1.71
N TRP A 157 -6.16 -30.39 1.81
CA TRP A 157 -5.20 -31.31 1.20
C TRP A 157 -5.91 -32.22 0.20
N ASN A 158 -5.23 -32.54 -0.91
CA ASN A 158 -5.70 -33.52 -1.88
C ASN A 158 -5.33 -34.94 -1.41
N GLU A 159 -4.06 -35.15 -1.09
CA GLU A 159 -3.52 -36.43 -0.64
C GLU A 159 -2.22 -36.24 0.17
N PHE A 160 -1.92 -37.23 1.00
CA PHE A 160 -0.65 -37.38 1.70
C PHE A 160 -0.02 -38.70 1.29
N THR A 161 1.18 -38.67 0.72
CA THR A 161 1.93 -39.87 0.36
C THR A 161 3.26 -39.86 1.08
N VAL A 162 3.79 -41.03 1.42
CA VAL A 162 5.14 -41.14 1.98
C VAL A 162 5.98 -41.95 1.03
N GLU A 163 7.03 -41.36 0.48
CA GLU A 163 7.97 -42.05 -0.39
C GLU A 163 9.37 -41.97 0.23
N ASN A 164 10.04 -43.11 0.38
CA ASN A 164 11.39 -43.19 0.96
C ASN A 164 11.52 -42.45 2.31
N GLY A 165 10.48 -42.52 3.15
CA GLY A 165 10.43 -41.83 4.45
C GLY A 165 10.17 -40.32 4.38
N VAL A 166 10.00 -39.73 3.20
CA VAL A 166 9.62 -38.32 3.00
C VAL A 166 8.10 -38.22 2.84
N LEU A 167 7.49 -37.33 3.62
CA LEU A 167 6.05 -37.06 3.54
C LEU A 167 5.79 -36.01 2.46
N HIS A 168 5.15 -36.39 1.36
CA HIS A 168 4.67 -35.50 0.32
C HIS A 168 3.21 -35.16 0.57
N ALA A 169 2.94 -33.86 0.65
CA ALA A 169 1.64 -33.31 0.94
C ALA A 169 1.19 -32.42 -0.22
N GLN A 170 0.09 -32.78 -0.86
CA GLN A 170 -0.42 -32.03 -2.00
C GLN A 170 -1.63 -31.18 -1.59
N LEU A 171 -1.57 -29.87 -1.85
CA LEU A 171 -2.65 -28.94 -1.56
C LEU A 171 -3.84 -29.14 -2.51
N ASN A 172 -5.05 -29.07 -1.96
CA ASN A 172 -6.25 -29.10 -2.78
C ASN A 172 -6.44 -27.74 -3.49
N PRO A 173 -6.60 -27.70 -4.84
CA PRO A 173 -6.89 -26.46 -5.57
C PRO A 173 -8.17 -25.74 -5.14
N LYS A 174 -9.10 -26.48 -4.51
CA LYS A 174 -10.35 -25.93 -3.96
C LYS A 174 -10.17 -25.29 -2.57
N SER A 175 -8.99 -25.43 -1.96
CA SER A 175 -8.73 -24.89 -0.62
C SER A 175 -8.65 -23.36 -0.64
N GLN A 176 -8.96 -22.75 0.51
CA GLN A 176 -8.78 -21.30 0.70
C GLN A 176 -7.30 -20.87 0.68
N LEU A 177 -6.39 -21.84 0.77
CA LEU A 177 -4.95 -21.62 0.76
C LEU A 177 -4.40 -21.48 -0.66
N TYR A 178 -4.90 -22.28 -1.61
CA TYR A 178 -4.42 -22.33 -2.99
C TYR A 178 -4.29 -20.95 -3.69
N PRO A 179 -5.27 -20.02 -3.61
CA PRO A 179 -5.08 -18.70 -4.24
C PRO A 179 -4.05 -17.81 -3.53
N LEU A 180 -3.72 -18.12 -2.28
CA LEU A 180 -2.82 -17.32 -1.45
C LEU A 180 -1.36 -17.77 -1.58
N ILE A 181 -1.12 -19.04 -1.94
CA ILE A 181 0.22 -19.64 -2.07
C ILE A 181 0.38 -20.26 -3.45
N LYS A 182 1.45 -19.95 -4.16
CA LYS A 182 1.73 -20.49 -5.51
C LYS A 182 2.37 -21.89 -5.48
N SER A 183 2.27 -22.59 -4.35
CA SER A 183 2.90 -23.88 -4.12
C SER A 183 1.82 -24.95 -3.99
N THR A 184 2.01 -26.05 -4.71
CA THR A 184 1.06 -27.17 -4.74
C THR A 184 1.55 -28.34 -3.89
N ASN A 185 2.85 -28.53 -3.80
CA ASN A 185 3.47 -29.66 -3.11
C ASN A 185 4.36 -29.16 -1.97
N LEU A 186 4.21 -29.80 -0.82
CA LEU A 186 5.03 -29.63 0.37
C LEU A 186 5.66 -30.99 0.70
N SER A 187 6.99 -31.04 0.78
CA SER A 187 7.72 -32.22 1.21
C SER A 187 8.21 -32.02 2.65
N VAL A 188 8.01 -33.00 3.52
CA VAL A 188 8.47 -32.96 4.90
C VAL A 188 9.38 -34.15 5.17
N THR A 189 10.64 -33.87 5.45
CA THR A 189 11.69 -34.86 5.64
C THR A 189 12.02 -35.00 7.14
N PRO A 190 11.97 -36.22 7.71
CA PRO A 190 12.41 -36.46 9.07
C PRO A 190 13.94 -36.47 9.17
N GLN A 191 14.48 -35.62 10.03
CA GLN A 191 15.87 -35.57 10.45
C GLN A 191 16.00 -36.28 11.81
N VAL A 192 16.50 -37.51 11.81
CA VAL A 192 16.66 -38.30 13.03
C VAL A 192 17.89 -37.83 13.80
N MET A 193 17.69 -37.15 14.93
CA MET A 193 18.75 -36.85 15.90
C MET A 193 18.75 -37.89 17.03
N LYS A 194 19.82 -37.93 17.83
CA LYS A 194 20.04 -38.95 18.89
C LYS A 194 18.88 -39.17 19.87
N ASP A 195 18.02 -38.18 20.09
CA ASP A 195 16.91 -38.25 21.06
C ASP A 195 15.61 -37.55 20.58
N SER A 196 15.57 -37.08 19.32
CA SER A 196 14.40 -36.37 18.77
C SER A 196 14.37 -36.44 17.24
N ILE A 197 13.16 -36.49 16.68
CA ILE A 197 12.93 -36.36 15.24
C ILE A 197 12.63 -34.89 14.95
N VAL A 198 13.55 -34.25 14.23
CA VAL A 198 13.44 -32.89 13.70
C VAL A 198 12.83 -32.99 12.31
N TRP A 199 12.03 -32.03 11.89
CA TRP A 199 11.36 -32.12 10.58
C TRP A 199 11.73 -30.93 9.73
N GLU A 200 12.27 -31.24 8.56
CA GLU A 200 12.63 -30.25 7.56
C GLU A 200 11.51 -30.14 6.54
N CYS A 201 10.93 -28.95 6.41
CA CYS A 201 9.90 -28.69 5.41
C CYS A 201 10.53 -28.05 4.18
N GLN A 202 10.26 -28.63 3.02
CA GLN A 202 10.71 -28.14 1.72
C GLN A 202 9.51 -27.80 0.86
N PHE A 203 9.44 -26.55 0.40
CA PHE A 203 8.40 -26.07 -0.50
C PHE A 203 8.94 -26.01 -1.93
N GLU A 204 8.11 -26.35 -2.91
CA GLU A 204 8.46 -26.29 -4.33
C GLU A 204 8.70 -24.86 -4.83
N GLN A 205 8.11 -23.85 -4.18
CA GLN A 205 8.37 -22.45 -4.48
C GLN A 205 8.93 -21.72 -3.26
N GLN A 206 9.78 -20.73 -3.50
CA GLN A 206 10.40 -19.90 -2.47
C GLN A 206 9.33 -19.07 -1.74
N MET A 207 8.90 -19.57 -0.59
CA MET A 207 7.95 -18.91 0.31
C MET A 207 8.67 -17.93 1.23
N ARG A 208 8.01 -16.83 1.60
CA ARG A 208 8.54 -15.91 2.61
C ARG A 208 8.46 -16.57 3.99
N GLN A 209 9.52 -16.43 4.79
CA GLN A 209 9.59 -16.95 6.17
C GLN A 209 8.40 -16.54 7.05
N SER A 210 7.86 -15.32 6.88
CA SER A 210 6.69 -14.84 7.62
C SER A 210 5.38 -15.58 7.29
N GLN A 211 5.31 -16.24 6.14
CA GLN A 211 4.13 -16.90 5.61
C GLN A 211 4.10 -18.40 5.88
N MET A 212 5.19 -18.96 6.42
CA MET A 212 5.31 -20.40 6.67
C MET A 212 4.55 -20.83 7.93
N PRO A 213 4.06 -22.09 7.97
CA PRO A 213 3.55 -22.70 9.19
C PRO A 213 4.64 -22.73 10.28
N LYS A 214 4.23 -22.49 11.53
CA LYS A 214 5.19 -22.56 12.66
C LYS A 214 5.82 -23.94 12.81
N SER A 215 5.09 -25.01 12.46
CA SER A 215 5.56 -26.40 12.45
C SER A 215 6.74 -26.65 11.50
N CYS A 216 6.95 -25.75 10.54
CA CYS A 216 8.04 -25.79 9.56
C CYS A 216 9.14 -24.75 9.87
N THR A 217 8.83 -23.70 10.64
CA THR A 217 9.80 -22.66 11.02
C THR A 217 10.56 -22.97 12.31
N THR A 218 10.02 -23.85 13.16
CA THR A 218 10.56 -24.12 14.51
C THR A 218 11.40 -25.40 14.57
N ASP A 219 11.25 -26.29 13.60
CA ASP A 219 11.71 -27.68 13.71
C ASP A 219 12.90 -28.05 12.80
N GLY A 220 13.56 -27.11 12.09
CA GLY A 220 14.67 -27.46 11.19
C GLY A 220 15.18 -26.33 10.28
N ASN A 221 16.33 -26.56 9.63
CA ASN A 221 16.93 -25.64 8.64
C ASN A 221 16.03 -25.56 7.41
N ILE A 222 15.82 -24.38 6.84
CA ILE A 222 14.82 -24.19 5.77
C ILE A 222 15.52 -24.25 4.43
N THR A 223 15.23 -25.28 3.64
CA THR A 223 15.75 -25.44 2.28
C THR A 223 14.63 -25.19 1.27
N SER A 224 14.92 -24.43 0.23
CA SER A 224 14.09 -24.40 -0.99
C SER A 224 14.57 -25.51 -1.92
N LEU A 225 13.66 -26.13 -2.67
CA LEU A 225 14.02 -27.02 -3.78
C LEU A 225 14.83 -26.26 -4.85
#